data_AF-A0A4Y1Z6V2-F1
#
_entry.id   AF-A0A4Y1Z6V2-F1
#
_cell.length_a   1.000
_cell.length_b   1.000
_cell.length_c   1.000
_cell.angle_alpha   90.00
_cell.angle_beta   90.00
_cell.angle_gamma   90.00
#
_symmetry.space_group_name_H-M   'P 1'
#
loop_
_entity.id
_entity.type
_entity.pdbx_description
1 polymer ?
#
loop_
_entity_poly.entity_id
_entity_poly.type
_entity_poly.pdbx_seq_one_letter_code
_entity_poly.pdbx_strand_id
1 'polypeptide(L)'
;MFVYTVRTGDSLFAISQKFDVPVDTLRSVNGLAATNIVTGQALLVTSDVYTVQPGDSLWTISRMAYVPLSALRQANPTINPDQLSIGQKINLPTIERRVATHFSYSQLRTPALDQSVISNNAPYLTYIALFETHFNWNGDLSPLNDNAAVLAAWRGRVTPVLTVTNLTAAGFNSALVQRVLNTPSVQQTLIDNMISMATSRGYGGINIDFEGVLPADRNAFVMFLQALKQRTEAANLDLSIAVPAKTNDDVPWVRGYDYAAIGAIVDQFFIMAYDWHYSGSEPGATAPIQLVRETLEFAASLMDRNKIIMGTPFTAMTGRFRFPLRIRVGRSRIKQQLIWQ
;
A
#
# COMPACT_ATOMS: atom_id res chain seq x y z
N MET A 1 -14.06 18.32 0.65
CA MET A 1 -12.86 18.30 -0.23
C MET A 1 -13.23 17.63 -1.54
N PHE A 2 -12.48 17.87 -2.61
CA PHE A 2 -12.67 17.17 -3.88
C PHE A 2 -11.36 17.16 -4.69
N VAL A 3 -11.29 16.28 -5.69
CA VAL A 3 -10.16 16.23 -6.63
C VAL A 3 -10.51 17.02 -7.89
N TYR A 4 -9.65 17.99 -8.23
CA TYR A 4 -9.74 18.80 -9.44
C TYR A 4 -8.62 18.43 -10.41
N THR A 5 -8.98 18.12 -11.66
CA THR A 5 -8.00 17.90 -12.74
C THR A 5 -7.69 19.22 -13.45
N VAL A 6 -6.43 19.63 -13.42
CA VAL A 6 -5.91 20.85 -14.05
C VAL A 6 -6.19 20.83 -15.56
N ARG A 7 -6.78 21.92 -16.06
CA ARG A 7 -7.11 22.14 -17.47
C ARG A 7 -6.13 23.10 -18.12
N THR A 8 -6.09 23.11 -19.45
CA THR A 8 -5.28 24.07 -20.21
C THR A 8 -5.65 25.50 -19.82
N GLY A 9 -4.65 26.30 -19.46
CA GLY A 9 -4.81 27.70 -19.05
C GLY A 9 -5.07 27.91 -17.55
N ASP A 10 -5.20 26.83 -16.76
CA ASP A 10 -5.33 26.97 -15.31
C ASP A 10 -4.04 27.49 -14.65
N SER A 11 -4.23 28.22 -13.55
CA SER A 11 -3.18 28.57 -12.59
C SER A 11 -3.70 28.30 -11.17
N LEU A 12 -2.82 28.14 -10.17
CA LEU A 12 -3.27 28.02 -8.78
C LEU A 12 -4.08 29.24 -8.34
N PHE A 13 -3.77 30.44 -8.85
CA PHE A 13 -4.55 31.64 -8.58
C PHE A 13 -5.97 31.56 -9.15
N ALA A 14 -6.12 31.14 -10.42
CA ALA A 14 -7.44 30.98 -11.02
C ALA A 14 -8.27 29.90 -10.30
N ILE A 15 -7.65 28.78 -9.94
CA ILE A 15 -8.28 27.70 -9.17
C ILE A 15 -8.66 28.18 -7.76
N SER A 16 -7.79 28.96 -7.12
CA SER A 16 -8.03 29.58 -5.81
C SER A 16 -9.29 30.46 -5.84
N GLN A 17 -9.40 31.35 -6.83
CA GLN A 17 -10.56 32.23 -6.99
C GLN A 17 -11.85 31.44 -7.29
N LYS A 18 -11.75 30.41 -8.14
CA LYS A 18 -12.87 29.57 -8.56
C LYS A 18 -13.52 28.81 -7.40
N PHE A 19 -12.71 28.30 -6.48
CA PHE A 19 -13.15 27.45 -5.39
C PHE A 19 -13.04 28.07 -4.00
N ASP A 20 -12.64 29.35 -3.93
CA ASP A 20 -12.48 30.10 -2.69
C ASP A 20 -11.54 29.40 -1.68
N VAL A 21 -10.38 28.94 -2.18
CA VAL A 21 -9.34 28.29 -1.37
C VAL A 21 -8.03 29.04 -1.53
N PRO A 22 -7.32 29.43 -0.46
CA PRO A 22 -6.06 30.15 -0.58
C PRO A 22 -5.02 29.41 -1.44
N VAL A 23 -4.28 30.13 -2.28
CA VAL A 23 -3.22 29.56 -3.13
C VAL A 23 -2.21 28.76 -2.31
N ASP A 24 -1.81 29.26 -1.14
CA ASP A 24 -0.87 28.55 -0.27
C ASP A 24 -1.45 27.27 0.34
N THR A 25 -2.76 27.21 0.55
CA THR A 25 -3.44 25.97 0.98
C THR A 25 -3.44 24.95 -0.15
N LEU A 26 -3.82 25.36 -1.37
CA LEU A 26 -3.74 24.50 -2.55
C LEU A 26 -2.32 23.96 -2.76
N ARG A 27 -1.32 24.83 -2.63
CA ARG A 27 0.09 24.47 -2.80
C ARG A 27 0.56 23.46 -1.75
N SER A 28 0.36 23.76 -0.47
CA SER A 28 0.86 22.95 0.65
C SER A 28 0.19 21.58 0.75
N VAL A 29 -1.14 21.51 0.62
CA VAL A 29 -1.91 20.25 0.67
C VAL A 29 -1.51 19.30 -0.45
N ASN A 30 -1.13 19.83 -1.62
CA ASN A 30 -0.72 19.03 -2.78
C ASN A 30 0.80 18.78 -2.84
N GLY A 31 1.55 19.12 -1.79
CA GLY A 31 3.00 18.90 -1.73
C GLY A 31 3.79 19.69 -2.79
N LEU A 32 3.24 20.80 -3.29
CA LEU A 32 3.88 21.58 -4.34
C LEU A 32 4.95 22.52 -3.76
N ALA A 33 6.17 22.40 -4.26
CA ALA A 33 7.28 23.30 -3.88
C ALA A 33 7.12 24.71 -4.48
N ALA A 34 6.41 24.82 -5.61
CA ALA A 34 6.16 26.06 -6.32
C ALA A 34 4.70 26.13 -6.78
N THR A 35 4.31 27.19 -7.47
CA THR A 35 2.95 27.39 -7.99
C THR A 35 2.72 26.81 -9.39
N ASN A 36 3.74 26.15 -9.96
CA ASN A 36 3.66 25.54 -11.28
C ASN A 36 2.77 24.30 -11.24
N ILE A 37 1.85 24.21 -12.20
CA ILE A 37 0.94 23.07 -12.39
C ILE A 37 0.95 22.65 -13.86
N VAL A 38 0.61 21.39 -14.11
CA VAL A 38 0.60 20.81 -15.47
C VAL A 38 -0.81 20.34 -15.81
N THR A 39 -1.24 20.55 -17.06
CA THR A 39 -2.52 20.02 -17.55
C THR A 39 -2.61 18.51 -17.30
N GLY A 40 -3.75 18.06 -16.76
CA GLY A 40 -3.98 16.68 -16.37
C GLY A 40 -3.55 16.33 -14.93
N GLN A 41 -2.82 17.21 -14.25
CA GLN A 41 -2.48 17.04 -12.84
C GLN A 41 -3.74 17.03 -11.97
N ALA A 42 -3.86 16.06 -11.07
CA ALA A 42 -4.90 16.03 -10.05
C ALA A 42 -4.46 16.87 -8.84
N LEU A 43 -5.32 17.78 -8.40
CA LEU A 43 -5.12 18.60 -7.20
C LEU A 43 -6.26 18.33 -6.20
N LEU A 44 -5.91 18.09 -4.95
CA LEU A 44 -6.82 18.06 -3.83
C LEU A 44 -7.20 19.49 -3.44
N VAL A 45 -8.49 19.80 -3.49
CA VAL A 45 -9.06 21.08 -3.07
C VAL A 45 -9.80 20.88 -1.74
N THR A 46 -9.28 21.49 -0.68
CA THR A 46 -9.82 21.38 0.68
C THR A 46 -10.90 22.43 0.93
N SER A 47 -12.06 22.23 0.29
CA SER A 47 -13.29 22.97 0.57
C SER A 47 -14.44 22.01 0.84
N ASP A 48 -15.31 22.36 1.79
CA ASP A 48 -16.60 21.73 2.04
C ASP A 48 -17.72 22.30 1.14
N VAL A 49 -17.44 23.35 0.37
CA VAL A 49 -18.36 23.94 -0.59
C VAL A 49 -17.77 23.91 -1.99
N TYR A 50 -18.52 23.35 -2.93
CA TYR A 50 -18.17 23.35 -4.35
C TYR A 50 -18.92 24.45 -5.10
N THR A 51 -18.21 25.26 -5.87
CA THR A 51 -18.81 26.24 -6.80
C THR A 51 -19.08 25.57 -8.15
N VAL A 52 -20.34 25.49 -8.60
CA VAL A 52 -20.73 24.91 -9.89
C VAL A 52 -20.02 25.58 -11.06
N GLN A 53 -19.48 24.77 -11.96
CA GLN A 53 -18.77 25.17 -13.17
C GLN A 53 -19.57 24.83 -14.43
N PRO A 54 -19.23 25.44 -15.59
CA PRO A 54 -19.86 25.10 -16.86
C PRO A 54 -19.77 23.59 -17.16
N GLY A 55 -20.93 22.96 -17.41
CA GLY A 55 -21.05 21.55 -17.74
C GLY A 55 -21.15 20.60 -16.53
N ASP A 56 -21.19 21.13 -15.30
CA ASP A 56 -21.36 20.29 -14.12
C ASP A 56 -22.78 19.74 -13.96
N SER A 57 -22.85 18.60 -13.30
CA SER A 57 -24.07 18.02 -12.73
C SER A 57 -23.77 17.59 -11.30
N LEU A 58 -24.81 17.35 -10.49
CA LEU A 58 -24.60 16.74 -9.17
C LEU A 58 -23.89 15.38 -9.29
N TRP A 59 -24.08 14.67 -10.40
CA TRP A 59 -23.36 13.42 -10.67
C TRP A 59 -21.85 13.65 -10.84
N THR A 60 -21.42 14.59 -11.69
CA THR A 60 -19.97 14.87 -11.88
C THR A 60 -19.34 15.39 -10.59
N ILE A 61 -20.03 16.25 -9.85
CA ILE A 61 -19.57 16.78 -8.57
C ILE A 61 -19.43 15.66 -7.53
N SER A 62 -20.41 14.75 -7.44
CA SER A 62 -20.35 13.61 -6.52
C SER A 62 -19.13 12.71 -6.78
N ARG A 63 -18.77 12.52 -8.06
CA ARG A 63 -17.58 11.75 -8.47
C ARG A 63 -16.28 12.45 -8.08
N MET A 64 -16.17 13.76 -8.32
CA MET A 64 -14.98 14.55 -7.92
C MET A 64 -14.78 14.59 -6.40
N ALA A 65 -15.87 14.67 -5.65
CA ALA A 65 -15.86 14.73 -4.19
C ALA A 65 -15.79 13.35 -3.50
N TYR A 66 -15.85 12.25 -4.26
CA TYR A 66 -15.89 10.88 -3.73
C TYR A 66 -17.04 10.65 -2.72
N VAL A 67 -18.20 11.26 -2.96
CA VAL A 67 -19.40 11.10 -2.13
C VAL A 67 -20.52 10.42 -2.93
N PRO A 68 -21.37 9.59 -2.31
CA PRO A 68 -22.57 9.08 -2.98
C PRO A 68 -23.46 10.23 -3.46
N LEU A 69 -24.02 10.12 -4.68
CA LEU A 69 -24.93 11.12 -5.23
C LEU A 69 -26.14 11.35 -4.31
N SER A 70 -26.64 10.29 -3.67
CA SER A 70 -27.73 10.38 -2.68
C SER A 70 -27.35 11.27 -1.49
N ALA A 71 -26.15 11.09 -0.93
CA ALA A 71 -25.65 11.90 0.18
C ALA A 71 -25.45 13.36 -0.24
N LEU A 72 -24.96 13.61 -1.46
CA LEU A 72 -24.82 14.97 -1.99
C LEU A 72 -26.18 15.65 -2.14
N ARG A 73 -27.21 14.94 -2.64
CA ARG A 73 -28.58 15.46 -2.73
C ARG A 73 -29.18 15.74 -1.35
N GLN A 74 -28.97 14.86 -0.39
CA GLN A 74 -29.45 15.05 0.99
C GLN A 74 -28.79 16.27 1.66
N ALA A 75 -27.50 16.53 1.38
CA ALA A 75 -26.80 17.72 1.86
C ALA A 75 -27.27 19.02 1.19
N ASN A 76 -28.03 18.94 0.09
CA ASN A 76 -28.48 20.07 -0.72
C ASN A 76 -29.98 19.97 -1.07
N PRO A 77 -30.89 19.90 -0.07
CA PRO A 77 -32.30 19.55 -0.30
C PRO A 77 -33.08 20.60 -1.11
N THR A 78 -32.61 21.84 -1.15
CA THR A 78 -33.24 22.95 -1.89
C THR A 78 -32.74 23.09 -3.32
N ILE A 79 -31.72 22.33 -3.73
CA ILE A 79 -31.12 22.42 -5.06
C ILE A 79 -31.86 21.50 -6.03
N ASN A 80 -32.36 22.06 -7.13
CA ASN A 80 -32.89 21.28 -8.23
C ASN A 80 -31.74 20.61 -9.01
N PRO A 81 -31.61 19.26 -9.00
CA PRO A 81 -30.52 18.55 -9.67
C PRO A 81 -30.46 18.77 -11.19
N ASP A 82 -31.60 19.09 -11.82
CA ASP A 82 -31.73 19.22 -13.27
C ASP A 82 -31.48 20.66 -13.76
N GLN A 83 -31.30 21.61 -12.83
CA GLN A 83 -31.17 23.04 -13.13
C GLN A 83 -30.07 23.70 -12.30
N LEU A 84 -28.84 23.20 -12.41
CA LEU A 84 -27.69 23.82 -11.76
C LEU A 84 -27.30 25.13 -12.46
N SER A 85 -27.13 26.19 -11.68
CA SER A 85 -26.64 27.48 -12.18
C SER A 85 -25.13 27.59 -11.98
N ILE A 86 -24.41 28.12 -12.97
CA ILE A 86 -22.97 28.41 -12.83
C ILE A 86 -22.77 29.37 -11.65
N GLY A 87 -21.79 29.08 -10.79
CA GLY A 87 -21.54 29.85 -9.57
C GLY A 87 -22.38 29.43 -8.35
N GLN A 88 -23.40 28.58 -8.54
CA GLN A 88 -24.18 28.02 -7.43
C GLN A 88 -23.26 27.24 -6.48
N LYS A 89 -23.51 27.38 -5.17
CA LYS A 89 -22.75 26.69 -4.12
C LYS A 89 -23.42 25.36 -3.78
N ILE A 90 -22.65 24.28 -3.81
CA ILE A 90 -23.05 22.93 -3.44
C ILE A 90 -22.30 22.55 -2.16
N ASN A 91 -23.04 22.23 -1.10
CA ASN A 91 -22.45 21.72 0.14
C ASN A 91 -22.00 20.28 -0.09
N LEU A 92 -20.72 20.00 0.13
CA LEU A 92 -20.16 18.66 0.06
C LEU A 92 -20.32 17.99 1.43
N PRO A 93 -21.02 16.85 1.53
CA PRO A 93 -21.14 16.15 2.80
C PRO A 93 -19.77 15.68 3.28
N THR A 94 -19.60 15.64 4.60
CA THR A 94 -18.42 15.02 5.20
C THR A 94 -18.39 13.53 4.86
N ILE A 95 -17.28 13.05 4.32
CA ILE A 95 -17.05 11.62 4.14
C ILE A 95 -16.92 11.00 5.54
N GLU A 96 -17.78 10.03 5.85
CA GLU A 96 -17.68 9.28 7.11
C GLU A 96 -16.28 8.67 7.23
N ARG A 97 -15.57 9.05 8.29
CA ARG A 97 -14.28 8.45 8.61
C ARG A 97 -14.53 7.05 9.17
N ARG A 98 -14.13 6.05 8.42
CA ARG A 98 -14.11 4.66 8.89
C ARG A 98 -12.79 4.40 9.59
N VAL A 99 -12.84 3.64 10.67
CA VAL A 99 -11.62 3.06 11.25
C VAL A 99 -11.08 2.08 10.21
N ALA A 100 -9.82 2.27 9.83
CA ALA A 100 -9.14 1.41 8.87
C ALA A 100 -7.78 1.02 9.46
N THR A 101 -7.43 -0.24 9.31
CA THR A 101 -6.07 -0.72 9.58
C THR A 101 -5.16 -0.22 8.46
N HIS A 102 -4.17 0.59 8.81
CA HIS A 102 -3.14 1.01 7.85
C HIS A 102 -1.83 0.30 8.18
N PHE A 103 -1.37 -0.51 7.24
CA PHE A 103 -0.15 -1.31 7.36
C PHE A 103 0.79 -0.88 6.25
N SER A 104 1.99 -0.42 6.63
CA SER A 104 2.98 0.09 5.67
C SER A 104 4.33 -0.60 5.84
N TYR A 105 5.05 -0.76 4.74
CA TYR A 105 6.43 -1.24 4.76
C TYR A 105 7.41 -0.07 4.82
N SER A 106 8.46 -0.22 5.62
CA SER A 106 9.54 0.77 5.72
C SER A 106 10.89 0.09 5.54
N GLN A 107 11.63 0.51 4.51
CA GLN A 107 13.01 0.09 4.33
C GLN A 107 13.91 0.88 5.27
N LEU A 108 14.62 0.17 6.14
CA LEU A 108 15.54 0.78 7.08
C LEU A 108 16.78 1.30 6.35
N ARG A 109 17.24 2.49 6.77
CA ARG A 109 18.38 3.18 6.15
C ARG A 109 19.37 3.64 7.19
N THR A 110 18.98 4.63 7.99
CA THR A 110 19.82 5.15 9.08
C THR A 110 18.93 5.51 10.26
N PRO A 111 19.41 5.35 11.51
CA PRO A 111 18.60 5.62 12.69
C PRO A 111 17.86 6.97 12.68
N ALA A 112 18.55 8.04 12.26
CA ALA A 112 17.96 9.39 12.21
C ALA A 112 16.87 9.52 11.14
N LEU A 113 17.08 8.93 9.97
CA LEU A 113 16.12 8.98 8.87
C LEU A 113 14.90 8.10 9.16
N ASP A 114 15.13 6.91 9.71
CA ASP A 114 14.08 5.96 10.05
C ASP A 114 13.19 6.53 11.15
N GLN A 115 13.78 7.13 12.21
CA GLN A 115 13.02 7.83 13.23
C GLN A 115 12.16 8.97 12.66
N SER A 116 12.73 9.81 11.79
CA SER A 116 12.01 10.95 11.21
C SER A 116 10.84 10.51 10.32
N VAL A 117 11.08 9.57 9.41
CA VAL A 117 10.05 9.05 8.51
C VAL A 117 8.92 8.39 9.30
N ILE A 118 9.24 7.56 10.29
CA ILE A 118 8.23 6.87 11.09
C ILE A 118 7.43 7.88 11.91
N SER A 119 8.09 8.80 12.60
CA SER A 119 7.41 9.79 13.45
C SER A 119 6.46 10.70 12.65
N ASN A 120 6.86 11.10 11.43
CA ASN A 120 6.03 11.95 10.57
C ASN A 120 4.79 11.24 10.02
N ASN A 121 4.82 9.91 9.91
CA ASN A 121 3.72 9.12 9.36
C ASN A 121 2.91 8.38 10.44
N ALA A 122 3.40 8.30 11.67
CA ALA A 122 2.76 7.58 12.77
C ALA A 122 1.28 7.91 12.99
N PRO A 123 0.80 9.18 12.88
CA PRO A 123 -0.62 9.50 13.03
C PRO A 123 -1.55 8.81 12.01
N TYR A 124 -0.99 8.25 10.94
CA TYR A 124 -1.72 7.61 9.85
C TYR A 124 -1.55 6.08 9.84
N LEU A 125 -0.72 5.51 10.73
CA LEU A 125 -0.32 4.11 10.71
C LEU A 125 -0.94 3.32 11.87
N THR A 126 -1.35 2.08 11.60
CA THR A 126 -1.66 1.08 12.63
C THR A 126 -0.46 0.16 12.84
N TYR A 127 0.12 -0.32 11.73
CA TYR A 127 1.29 -1.19 11.70
C TYR A 127 2.38 -0.61 10.82
N ILE A 128 3.63 -0.91 11.17
CA ILE A 128 4.78 -0.64 10.31
C ILE A 128 5.70 -1.86 10.24
N ALA A 129 5.77 -2.46 9.06
CA ALA A 129 6.63 -3.60 8.78
C ALA A 129 8.03 -3.13 8.40
N LEU A 130 9.02 -3.49 9.22
CA LEU A 130 10.41 -3.07 9.04
C LEU A 130 11.11 -4.05 8.09
N PHE A 131 11.36 -3.58 6.87
CA PHE A 131 11.96 -4.36 5.79
C PHE A 131 13.49 -4.23 5.82
N GLU A 132 14.27 -5.29 5.98
CA GLU A 132 13.88 -6.69 6.24
C GLU A 132 15.02 -7.43 6.96
N THR A 133 14.71 -8.56 7.59
CA THR A 133 15.69 -9.61 7.92
C THR A 133 15.43 -10.85 7.08
N HIS A 134 16.48 -11.50 6.61
CA HIS A 134 16.39 -12.70 5.78
C HIS A 134 17.02 -13.89 6.48
N PHE A 135 16.49 -15.08 6.20
CA PHE A 135 17.03 -16.31 6.76
C PHE A 135 18.02 -17.01 5.83
N ASN A 136 19.00 -17.70 6.41
CA ASN A 136 19.95 -18.53 5.68
C ASN A 136 19.48 -20.00 5.58
N TRP A 137 20.29 -20.87 4.98
CA TRP A 137 20.02 -22.31 4.82
C TRP A 137 19.86 -23.10 6.14
N ASN A 138 20.21 -22.53 7.27
CA ASN A 138 20.11 -23.14 8.60
C ASN A 138 19.00 -22.52 9.46
N GLY A 139 18.30 -21.49 8.96
CA GLY A 139 17.25 -20.78 9.69
C GLY A 139 17.78 -19.63 10.56
N ASP A 140 19.05 -19.24 10.43
CA ASP A 140 19.57 -18.05 11.12
C ASP A 140 19.13 -16.79 10.40
N LEU A 141 18.78 -15.76 11.17
CA LEU A 141 18.35 -14.46 10.67
C LEU A 141 19.53 -13.48 10.52
N SER A 142 19.51 -12.69 9.44
CA SER A 142 20.48 -11.61 9.23
C SER A 142 20.25 -10.47 10.24
N PRO A 143 21.31 -9.74 10.63
CA PRO A 143 21.19 -8.64 11.57
C PRO A 143 20.47 -7.43 10.93
N LEU A 144 19.65 -6.75 11.73
CA LEU A 144 18.95 -5.54 11.34
C LEU A 144 19.28 -4.38 12.30
N ASN A 145 19.46 -3.16 11.79
CA ASN A 145 19.66 -1.95 12.60
C ASN A 145 18.32 -1.22 12.80
N ASP A 146 17.47 -1.78 13.64
CA ASP A 146 16.04 -1.47 13.77
C ASP A 146 15.64 -0.71 15.04
N ASN A 147 16.51 -0.65 16.05
CA ASN A 147 16.19 -0.10 17.37
C ASN A 147 15.54 1.30 17.31
N ALA A 148 16.10 2.22 16.51
CA ALA A 148 15.54 3.56 16.36
C ALA A 148 14.14 3.56 15.71
N ALA A 149 13.91 2.65 14.78
CA ALA A 149 12.63 2.50 14.09
C ALA A 149 11.55 1.92 15.00
N VAL A 150 11.88 0.84 15.75
CA VAL A 150 10.98 0.23 16.73
C VAL A 150 10.57 1.24 17.81
N LEU A 151 11.54 1.99 18.36
CA LEU A 151 11.25 3.03 19.37
C LEU A 151 10.39 4.16 18.81
N ALA A 152 10.63 4.59 17.56
CA ALA A 152 9.82 5.61 16.91
C ALA A 152 8.37 5.14 16.69
N ALA A 153 8.18 3.89 16.26
CA ALA A 153 6.87 3.29 16.04
C ALA A 153 6.05 3.29 17.34
N TRP A 154 6.60 2.77 18.44
CA TRP A 154 5.88 2.73 19.72
C TRP A 154 5.58 4.12 20.29
N ARG A 155 6.49 5.09 20.16
CA ARG A 155 6.21 6.49 20.53
C ARG A 155 5.03 7.07 19.74
N GLY A 156 4.91 6.66 18.49
CA GLY A 156 3.81 7.00 17.60
C GLY A 156 2.52 6.18 17.81
N ARG A 157 2.51 5.22 18.74
CA ARG A 157 1.42 4.23 18.92
C ARG A 157 1.15 3.38 17.67
N VAL A 158 2.21 3.07 16.93
CA VAL A 158 2.19 2.18 15.77
C VAL A 158 2.86 0.87 16.16
N THR A 159 2.26 -0.26 15.80
CA THR A 159 2.84 -1.58 16.08
C THR A 159 3.96 -1.88 15.07
N PRO A 160 5.24 -1.98 15.50
CA PRO A 160 6.32 -2.41 14.63
C PRO A 160 6.25 -3.92 14.40
N VAL A 161 6.42 -4.33 13.15
CA VAL A 161 6.34 -5.73 12.70
C VAL A 161 7.66 -6.13 12.06
N LEU A 162 8.22 -7.28 12.47
CA LEU A 162 9.46 -7.81 11.93
C LEU A 162 9.19 -8.50 10.59
N THR A 163 9.69 -7.95 9.49
CA THR A 163 9.54 -8.60 8.17
C THR A 163 10.65 -9.62 7.94
N VAL A 164 10.25 -10.87 7.71
CA VAL A 164 11.17 -11.98 7.46
C VAL A 164 11.03 -12.45 6.01
N THR A 165 12.13 -12.44 5.27
CA THR A 165 12.14 -12.77 3.83
C THR A 165 13.06 -13.95 3.49
N ASN A 166 12.88 -14.51 2.29
CA ASN A 166 13.81 -15.43 1.65
C ASN A 166 14.72 -14.74 0.62
N LEU A 167 15.06 -13.47 0.86
CA LEU A 167 15.96 -12.72 -0.01
C LEU A 167 17.41 -13.20 0.08
N THR A 168 18.09 -13.10 -1.05
CA THR A 168 19.54 -13.27 -1.18
C THR A 168 20.10 -12.10 -1.98
N ALA A 169 21.42 -12.04 -2.15
CA ALA A 169 22.05 -11.06 -3.04
C ALA A 169 21.55 -11.14 -4.50
N ALA A 170 20.96 -12.26 -4.91
CA ALA A 170 20.41 -12.48 -6.25
C ALA A 170 18.88 -12.27 -6.33
N GLY A 171 18.25 -11.76 -5.28
CA GLY A 171 16.79 -11.68 -5.17
C GLY A 171 16.18 -12.83 -4.37
N PHE A 172 14.86 -12.98 -4.47
CA PHE A 172 14.11 -14.02 -3.75
C PHE A 172 14.50 -15.41 -4.22
N ASN A 173 14.64 -16.33 -3.26
CA ASN A 173 15.14 -17.67 -3.51
C ASN A 173 14.14 -18.74 -3.07
N SER A 174 13.49 -19.39 -4.04
CA SER A 174 12.52 -20.48 -3.80
C SER A 174 13.15 -21.71 -3.13
N ALA A 175 14.44 -21.99 -3.38
CA ALA A 175 15.11 -23.14 -2.80
C ALA A 175 15.37 -22.96 -1.29
N LEU A 176 15.60 -21.72 -0.84
CA LEU A 176 15.64 -21.39 0.59
C LEU A 176 14.30 -21.69 1.27
N VAL A 177 13.20 -21.26 0.66
CA VAL A 177 11.84 -21.55 1.16
C VAL A 177 11.61 -23.05 1.21
N GLN A 178 11.84 -23.77 0.10
CA GLN A 178 11.67 -25.21 0.04
C GLN A 178 12.47 -25.93 1.13
N ARG A 179 13.72 -25.54 1.37
CA ARG A 179 14.55 -26.12 2.43
C ARG A 179 13.94 -25.92 3.81
N VAL A 180 13.56 -24.70 4.17
CA VAL A 180 12.96 -24.39 5.47
C VAL A 180 11.64 -25.15 5.66
N LEU A 181 10.79 -25.18 4.64
CA LEU A 181 9.48 -25.81 4.72
C LEU A 181 9.56 -27.34 4.85
N ASN A 182 10.57 -27.98 4.24
CA ASN A 182 10.69 -29.43 4.18
C ASN A 182 11.75 -30.03 5.12
N THR A 183 12.42 -29.22 5.95
CA THR A 183 13.43 -29.69 6.92
C THR A 183 13.03 -29.31 8.34
N PRO A 184 12.44 -30.23 9.13
CA PRO A 184 11.86 -29.90 10.45
C PRO A 184 12.82 -29.18 11.41
N SER A 185 14.10 -29.59 11.44
CA SER A 185 15.09 -28.93 12.31
C SER A 185 15.37 -27.48 11.89
N VAL A 186 15.53 -27.22 10.60
CA VAL A 186 15.75 -25.86 10.07
C VAL A 186 14.49 -25.00 10.28
N GLN A 187 13.31 -25.58 10.10
CA GLN A 187 12.04 -24.91 10.36
C GLN A 187 11.94 -24.44 11.81
N GLN A 188 12.26 -25.33 12.76
CA GLN A 188 12.25 -25.02 14.19
C GLN A 188 13.26 -23.92 14.53
N THR A 189 14.49 -24.03 14.02
CA THR A 189 15.52 -22.99 14.21
C THR A 189 15.04 -21.63 13.71
N LEU A 190 14.43 -21.58 12.53
CA LEU A 190 13.90 -20.32 11.99
C LEU A 190 12.79 -19.74 12.89
N ILE A 191 11.80 -20.57 13.28
CA ILE A 191 10.72 -20.13 14.15
C ILE A 191 11.26 -19.60 15.48
N ASP A 192 12.20 -20.32 16.11
CA ASP A 192 12.82 -19.89 17.36
C ASP A 192 13.55 -18.56 17.21
N ASN A 193 14.31 -18.39 16.12
CA ASN A 193 15.04 -17.16 15.84
C ASN A 193 14.09 -15.98 15.58
N MET A 194 12.99 -16.18 14.86
CA MET A 194 12.00 -15.14 14.62
C MET A 194 11.35 -14.68 15.93
N ILE A 195 10.92 -15.61 16.79
CA ILE A 195 10.30 -15.30 18.08
C ILE A 195 11.31 -14.60 19.01
N SER A 196 12.54 -15.12 19.09
CA SER A 196 13.61 -14.53 19.90
C SER A 196 13.94 -13.10 19.46
N MET A 197 14.11 -12.88 18.15
CA MET A 197 14.38 -11.54 17.61
C MET A 197 13.22 -10.58 17.85
N ALA A 198 11.98 -11.00 17.56
CA ALA A 198 10.80 -10.15 17.73
C ALA A 198 10.61 -9.73 19.19
N THR A 199 10.69 -10.68 20.14
CA THR A 199 10.51 -10.40 21.58
C THR A 199 11.66 -9.60 22.18
N SER A 200 12.92 -9.96 21.88
CA SER A 200 14.09 -9.27 22.44
C SER A 200 14.25 -7.84 21.94
N ARG A 201 13.74 -7.53 20.75
CA ARG A 201 13.82 -6.21 20.13
C ARG A 201 12.54 -5.38 20.26
N GLY A 202 11.52 -5.91 20.93
CA GLY A 202 10.27 -5.18 21.20
C GLY A 202 9.37 -5.00 19.99
N TYR A 203 9.34 -5.96 19.06
CA TYR A 203 8.32 -5.99 18.01
C TYR A 203 6.96 -6.41 18.58
N GLY A 204 5.89 -5.94 17.95
CA GLY A 204 4.52 -6.38 18.27
C GLY A 204 3.97 -7.43 17.32
N GLY A 205 4.73 -7.82 16.30
CA GLY A 205 4.33 -8.87 15.37
C GLY A 205 5.46 -9.32 14.44
N ILE A 206 5.18 -10.35 13.66
CA ILE A 206 6.04 -10.90 12.60
C ILE A 206 5.26 -10.89 11.28
N ASN A 207 5.88 -10.38 10.22
CA ASN A 207 5.37 -10.45 8.86
C ASN A 207 6.20 -11.44 8.05
N ILE A 208 5.56 -12.49 7.53
CA ILE A 208 6.18 -13.40 6.57
C ILE A 208 6.08 -12.80 5.18
N ASP A 209 7.22 -12.62 4.52
CA ASP A 209 7.30 -12.18 3.13
C ASP A 209 8.15 -13.17 2.33
N PHE A 210 7.61 -14.39 2.22
CA PHE A 210 8.26 -15.47 1.49
C PHE A 210 7.75 -15.46 0.06
N GLU A 211 8.60 -15.09 -0.89
CA GLU A 211 8.26 -15.10 -2.31
C GLU A 211 8.78 -16.32 -3.05
N GLY A 212 8.12 -16.65 -4.17
CA GLY A 212 8.47 -17.82 -4.98
C GLY A 212 8.17 -19.16 -4.31
N VAL A 213 7.19 -19.23 -3.39
CA VAL A 213 6.72 -20.50 -2.81
C VAL A 213 6.22 -21.42 -3.93
N LEU A 214 6.85 -22.59 -4.07
CA LEU A 214 6.52 -23.53 -5.15
C LEU A 214 5.15 -24.20 -4.89
N PRO A 215 4.41 -24.59 -5.96
CA PRO A 215 3.13 -25.29 -5.79
C PRO A 215 3.22 -26.58 -4.98
N ALA A 216 4.35 -27.29 -5.10
CA ALA A 216 4.61 -28.51 -4.34
C ALA A 216 4.73 -28.27 -2.82
N ASP A 217 5.13 -27.05 -2.42
CA ASP A 217 5.35 -26.66 -1.04
C ASP A 217 4.11 -26.00 -0.40
N ARG A 218 2.98 -25.90 -1.12
CA ARG A 218 1.74 -25.24 -0.65
C ARG A 218 1.31 -25.70 0.74
N ASN A 219 1.17 -27.02 0.93
CA ASN A 219 0.73 -27.58 2.22
C ASN A 219 1.81 -27.41 3.30
N ALA A 220 3.08 -27.55 2.94
CA ALA A 220 4.19 -27.34 3.87
C ALA A 220 4.24 -25.89 4.36
N PHE A 221 3.92 -24.93 3.49
CA PHE A 221 3.85 -23.52 3.86
C PHE A 221 2.70 -23.24 4.84
N VAL A 222 1.52 -23.82 4.60
CA VAL A 222 0.39 -23.73 5.52
C VAL A 222 0.76 -24.32 6.89
N MET A 223 1.39 -25.50 6.94
CA MET A 223 1.82 -26.12 8.20
C MET A 223 2.87 -25.28 8.94
N PHE A 224 3.81 -24.69 8.21
CA PHE A 224 4.78 -23.75 8.78
C PHE A 224 4.10 -22.54 9.44
N LEU A 225 3.12 -21.93 8.76
CA LEU A 225 2.37 -20.79 9.31
C LEU A 225 1.53 -21.18 10.53
N GLN A 226 0.96 -22.39 10.55
CA GLN A 226 0.26 -22.91 11.74
C GLN A 226 1.21 -23.05 12.93
N ALA A 227 2.38 -23.65 12.71
CA ALA A 227 3.40 -23.79 13.76
C ALA A 227 3.89 -22.42 14.26
N LEU A 228 4.10 -21.46 13.34
CA LEU A 228 4.47 -20.11 13.70
C LEU A 228 3.36 -19.39 14.48
N LYS A 229 2.10 -19.51 14.07
CA LYS A 229 0.96 -18.87 14.75
C LYS A 229 0.84 -19.30 16.20
N GLN A 230 1.01 -20.59 16.50
CA GLN A 230 1.03 -21.08 17.88
C GLN A 230 2.12 -20.40 18.73
N ARG A 231 3.28 -20.15 18.11
CA ARG A 231 4.42 -19.52 18.79
C ARG A 231 4.24 -18.01 18.94
N THR A 232 3.64 -17.33 17.96
CA THR A 232 3.35 -15.90 18.04
C THR A 232 2.25 -15.62 19.06
N GLU A 233 1.20 -16.44 19.13
CA GLU A 233 0.14 -16.34 20.15
C GLU A 233 0.71 -16.49 21.57
N ALA A 234 1.56 -17.50 21.79
CA ALA A 234 2.22 -17.70 23.09
C ALA A 234 3.13 -16.53 23.48
N ALA A 235 3.66 -15.80 22.50
CA ALA A 235 4.52 -14.63 22.69
C ALA A 235 3.76 -13.30 22.66
N ASN A 236 2.43 -13.30 22.49
CA ASN A 236 1.60 -12.11 22.31
C ASN A 236 2.08 -11.23 21.13
N LEU A 237 2.37 -11.86 20.00
CA LEU A 237 2.78 -11.25 18.74
C LEU A 237 1.70 -11.48 17.68
N ASP A 238 1.39 -10.44 16.89
CA ASP A 238 0.57 -10.59 15.69
C ASP A 238 1.35 -11.34 14.60
N LEU A 239 0.66 -12.16 13.81
CA LEU A 239 1.21 -12.80 12.62
C LEU A 239 0.55 -12.22 11.37
N SER A 240 1.35 -11.65 10.49
CA SER A 240 0.92 -11.20 9.17
C SER A 240 1.72 -11.88 8.05
N ILE A 241 1.19 -11.78 6.83
CA ILE A 241 1.85 -12.32 5.64
C ILE A 241 1.64 -11.40 4.44
N ALA A 242 2.68 -11.24 3.63
CA ALA A 242 2.59 -10.70 2.28
C ALA A 242 2.41 -11.84 1.27
N VAL A 243 1.44 -11.69 0.37
CA VAL A 243 1.18 -12.65 -0.71
C VAL A 243 1.05 -11.96 -2.06
N PRO A 244 1.45 -12.61 -3.16
CA PRO A 244 1.18 -12.10 -4.51
C PRO A 244 -0.33 -12.06 -4.76
N ALA A 245 -0.78 -11.10 -5.56
CA ALA A 245 -2.18 -10.97 -5.97
C ALA A 245 -2.65 -12.18 -6.81
N LYS A 246 -3.87 -12.64 -6.52
CA LYS A 246 -4.54 -13.74 -7.23
C LYS A 246 -6.01 -13.41 -7.47
N THR A 247 -6.53 -13.75 -8.64
CA THR A 247 -7.97 -13.67 -8.98
C THR A 247 -8.64 -15.05 -9.03
N ASN A 248 -7.84 -16.13 -9.01
CA ASN A 248 -8.25 -17.54 -8.94
C ASN A 248 -7.08 -18.39 -8.43
N ASP A 249 -7.26 -19.72 -8.34
CA ASP A 249 -6.24 -20.67 -7.86
C ASP A 249 -5.61 -21.53 -8.96
N ASP A 250 -5.79 -21.15 -10.23
CA ASP A 250 -5.35 -21.92 -11.40
C ASP A 250 -3.94 -21.51 -11.87
N VAL A 251 -3.51 -20.29 -11.56
CA VAL A 251 -2.24 -19.71 -12.04
C VAL A 251 -1.03 -20.36 -11.34
N PRO A 252 -0.18 -21.15 -12.03
CA PRO A 252 0.81 -22.01 -11.39
C PRO A 252 1.78 -21.33 -10.42
N TRP A 253 2.36 -20.17 -10.78
CA TRP A 253 3.41 -19.53 -9.98
C TRP A 253 2.92 -18.96 -8.64
N VAL A 254 1.60 -18.78 -8.46
CA VAL A 254 0.97 -18.36 -7.20
C VAL A 254 0.25 -19.50 -6.48
N ARG A 255 0.31 -20.75 -6.97
CA ARG A 255 -0.39 -21.87 -6.33
C ARG A 255 0.26 -22.31 -5.01
N GLY A 256 1.47 -21.86 -4.70
CA GLY A 256 2.06 -22.03 -3.37
C GLY A 256 1.28 -21.32 -2.25
N TYR A 257 0.50 -20.29 -2.58
CA TYR A 257 -0.25 -19.47 -1.61
C TYR A 257 -1.71 -19.89 -1.54
N ASP A 258 -2.05 -20.67 -0.52
CA ASP A 258 -3.42 -21.05 -0.19
C ASP A 258 -4.14 -19.92 0.54
N TYR A 259 -4.85 -19.05 -0.18
CA TYR A 259 -5.51 -17.89 0.43
C TYR A 259 -6.47 -18.28 1.56
N ALA A 260 -7.26 -19.34 1.38
CA ALA A 260 -8.24 -19.77 2.37
C ALA A 260 -7.56 -20.29 3.64
N ALA A 261 -6.60 -21.21 3.48
CA ALA A 261 -5.90 -21.79 4.63
C ALA A 261 -5.04 -20.76 5.36
N ILE A 262 -4.31 -19.93 4.62
CA ILE A 262 -3.47 -18.88 5.20
C ILE A 262 -4.32 -17.81 5.90
N GLY A 263 -5.42 -17.36 5.27
CA GLY A 263 -6.34 -16.37 5.86
C GLY A 263 -7.03 -16.85 7.14
N ALA A 264 -7.18 -18.16 7.32
CA ALA A 264 -7.66 -18.76 8.56
C ALA A 264 -6.61 -18.71 9.69
N ILE A 265 -5.32 -18.61 9.37
CA ILE A 265 -4.21 -18.67 10.33
C ILE A 265 -3.76 -17.27 10.77
N VAL A 266 -3.55 -16.36 9.83
CA VAL A 266 -2.92 -15.06 10.11
C VAL A 266 -3.91 -14.03 10.67
N ASP A 267 -3.37 -13.02 11.36
CA ASP A 267 -4.12 -11.88 11.89
C ASP A 267 -4.36 -10.82 10.81
N GLN A 268 -3.36 -10.58 9.96
CA GLN A 268 -3.42 -9.66 8.82
C GLN A 268 -2.90 -10.32 7.54
N PHE A 269 -3.62 -10.12 6.44
CA PHE A 269 -3.34 -10.74 5.15
C PHE A 269 -3.06 -9.64 4.11
N PHE A 270 -1.78 -9.33 3.91
CA PHE A 270 -1.33 -8.29 3.00
C PHE A 270 -1.25 -8.83 1.57
N ILE A 271 -2.06 -8.29 0.67
CA ILE A 271 -2.05 -8.66 -0.74
C ILE A 271 -1.25 -7.62 -1.51
N MET A 272 -0.20 -8.06 -2.21
CA MET A 272 0.61 -7.24 -3.10
C MET A 272 -0.15 -6.96 -4.40
N ALA A 273 -1.22 -6.16 -4.31
CA ALA A 273 -2.11 -5.79 -5.42
C ALA A 273 -1.50 -4.69 -6.30
N TYR A 274 -0.29 -4.96 -6.81
CA TYR A 274 0.48 -4.09 -7.69
C TYR A 274 1.42 -4.92 -8.58
N ASP A 275 2.22 -4.24 -9.39
CA ASP A 275 3.19 -4.81 -10.35
C ASP A 275 2.60 -5.70 -11.45
N TRP A 276 1.35 -5.46 -11.85
CA TRP A 276 0.83 -6.00 -13.13
C TRP A 276 1.62 -5.47 -14.33
N HIS A 277 2.11 -4.22 -14.21
CA HIS A 277 3.07 -3.64 -15.12
C HIS A 277 4.27 -3.13 -14.30
N TYR A 278 5.45 -3.66 -14.61
CA TYR A 278 6.70 -3.44 -13.90
C TYR A 278 7.85 -3.11 -14.87
N SER A 279 9.05 -2.84 -14.36
CA SER A 279 10.16 -2.29 -15.16
C SER A 279 10.65 -3.19 -16.30
N GLY A 280 10.36 -4.49 -16.21
CA GLY A 280 10.69 -5.50 -17.21
C GLY A 280 9.51 -5.93 -18.08
N SER A 281 8.32 -5.37 -17.91
CA SER A 281 7.12 -5.68 -18.70
C SER A 281 6.83 -4.61 -19.75
N GLU A 282 5.79 -4.85 -20.56
CA GLU A 282 5.18 -3.79 -21.36
C GLU A 282 4.59 -2.67 -20.47
N PRO A 283 4.60 -1.40 -20.93
CA PRO A 283 4.04 -0.29 -20.17
C PRO A 283 2.55 -0.44 -19.89
N GLY A 284 2.14 -0.09 -18.68
CA GLY A 284 0.73 -0.03 -18.27
C GLY A 284 0.60 0.43 -16.82
N ALA A 285 -0.62 0.40 -16.29
CA ALA A 285 -0.87 0.83 -14.91
C ALA A 285 -0.28 -0.19 -13.92
N THR A 286 0.52 0.26 -12.95
CA THR A 286 1.12 -0.63 -11.93
C THR A 286 0.07 -1.40 -11.12
N ALA A 287 -1.08 -0.77 -10.83
CA ALA A 287 -2.20 -1.40 -10.13
C ALA A 287 -3.53 -1.10 -10.85
N PRO A 288 -3.88 -1.83 -11.93
CA PRO A 288 -5.12 -1.61 -12.67
C PRO A 288 -6.34 -1.89 -11.78
N ILE A 289 -7.23 -0.90 -11.62
CA ILE A 289 -8.32 -0.96 -10.62
C ILE A 289 -9.25 -2.16 -10.77
N GLN A 290 -9.43 -2.69 -11.98
CA GLN A 290 -10.24 -3.88 -12.22
C GLN A 290 -9.56 -5.13 -11.67
N LEU A 291 -8.28 -5.33 -11.92
CA LEU A 291 -7.52 -6.48 -11.42
C LEU A 291 -7.34 -6.42 -9.90
N VAL A 292 -7.15 -5.22 -9.35
CA VAL A 292 -7.17 -4.99 -7.90
C VAL A 292 -8.52 -5.40 -7.31
N ARG A 293 -9.63 -4.96 -7.92
CA ARG A 293 -10.98 -5.32 -7.47
C ARG A 293 -11.22 -6.82 -7.51
N GLU A 294 -10.93 -7.48 -8.64
CA GLU A 294 -11.09 -8.93 -8.79
C GLU A 294 -10.27 -9.69 -7.75
N THR A 295 -9.05 -9.24 -7.46
CA THR A 295 -8.18 -9.83 -6.43
C THR A 295 -8.80 -9.72 -5.04
N LEU A 296 -9.33 -8.54 -4.68
CA LEU A 296 -9.95 -8.33 -3.38
C LEU A 296 -11.27 -9.08 -3.25
N GLU A 297 -12.07 -9.17 -4.31
CA GLU A 297 -13.32 -9.95 -4.35
C GLU A 297 -13.05 -11.45 -4.20
N PHE A 298 -12.01 -11.96 -4.87
CA PHE A 298 -11.56 -13.34 -4.70
C PHE A 298 -11.11 -13.61 -3.26
N ALA A 299 -10.21 -12.80 -2.70
CA ALA A 299 -9.76 -12.96 -1.32
C ALA A 299 -10.93 -12.87 -0.32
N ALA A 300 -11.83 -11.91 -0.50
CA ALA A 300 -13.02 -11.71 0.33
C ALA A 300 -14.05 -12.85 0.24
N SER A 301 -13.96 -13.72 -0.78
CA SER A 301 -14.77 -14.93 -0.88
C SER A 301 -14.22 -16.09 -0.05
N LEU A 302 -12.95 -16.01 0.39
CA LEU A 302 -12.22 -17.08 1.06
C LEU A 302 -11.91 -16.79 2.54
N MET A 303 -11.93 -15.53 2.98
CA MET A 303 -11.62 -15.13 4.35
C MET A 303 -12.40 -13.91 4.81
N ASP A 304 -12.33 -13.59 6.10
CA ASP A 304 -12.89 -12.36 6.65
C ASP A 304 -12.23 -11.13 6.00
N ARG A 305 -13.07 -10.24 5.46
CA ARG A 305 -12.66 -8.99 4.80
C ARG A 305 -11.88 -8.07 5.74
N ASN A 306 -12.10 -8.16 7.05
CA ASN A 306 -11.40 -7.34 8.04
C ASN A 306 -9.92 -7.71 8.20
N LYS A 307 -9.50 -8.90 7.75
CA LYS A 307 -8.10 -9.32 7.75
C LYS A 307 -7.34 -8.84 6.51
N ILE A 308 -8.03 -8.46 5.45
CA ILE A 308 -7.42 -8.17 4.15
C ILE A 308 -6.83 -6.76 4.17
N ILE A 309 -5.52 -6.68 3.96
CA ILE A 309 -4.82 -5.43 3.68
C ILE A 309 -4.51 -5.37 2.19
N MET A 310 -5.06 -4.37 1.50
CA MET A 310 -4.73 -4.10 0.11
C MET A 310 -3.40 -3.33 0.04
N GLY A 311 -2.37 -3.96 -0.51
CA GLY A 311 -1.12 -3.30 -0.84
C GLY A 311 -1.32 -2.30 -1.97
N THR A 312 -0.79 -1.09 -1.78
CA THR A 312 -0.83 -0.02 -2.79
C THR A 312 0.59 0.41 -3.13
N PRO A 313 0.95 0.56 -4.42
CA PRO A 313 2.29 0.96 -4.81
C PRO A 313 2.50 2.45 -4.49
N PHE A 314 3.62 2.78 -3.85
CA PHE A 314 4.01 4.19 -3.62
C PHE A 314 4.75 4.78 -4.84
N THR A 315 5.20 3.93 -5.76
CA THR A 315 6.00 4.31 -6.93
C THR A 315 5.26 4.00 -8.23
N ALA A 316 5.49 4.85 -9.24
CA ALA A 316 5.10 4.61 -10.62
C ALA A 316 6.36 4.46 -11.48
N MET A 317 6.27 3.73 -12.59
CA MET A 317 7.42 3.41 -13.44
C MET A 317 7.38 4.18 -14.76
N THR A 318 8.56 4.60 -15.25
CA THR A 318 8.69 5.28 -16.54
C THR A 318 9.20 4.28 -17.60
N GLY A 319 8.35 3.91 -18.57
CA GLY A 319 8.73 3.09 -19.72
C GLY A 319 9.34 3.91 -20.87
N ARG A 320 10.25 3.31 -21.64
CA ARG A 320 10.71 3.87 -22.93
C ARG A 320 9.99 3.19 -24.06
N PHE A 321 9.13 3.91 -24.78
CA PHE A 321 8.62 3.43 -26.05
C PHE A 321 9.73 3.42 -27.11
N ARG A 322 9.97 2.28 -27.76
CA ARG A 322 10.70 2.24 -29.03
C ARG A 322 9.71 2.45 -30.18
N PHE A 323 9.26 3.68 -30.37
CA PHE A 323 8.72 4.10 -31.68
C PHE A 323 9.86 4.71 -32.51
N PRO A 324 9.91 4.49 -33.85
CA PRO A 324 10.88 5.12 -34.73
C PRO A 324 10.53 6.61 -34.94
N LEU A 325 10.61 7.41 -33.89
CA LEU A 325 10.58 8.87 -34.00
C LEU A 325 11.45 9.48 -32.90
N ARG A 326 12.51 10.17 -33.33
CA ARG A 326 13.44 10.91 -32.47
C ARG A 326 12.71 12.09 -31.83
N ILE A 327 12.29 11.95 -30.57
CA ILE A 327 11.98 13.10 -29.71
C ILE A 327 12.91 13.01 -28.49
N ARG A 328 13.80 13.99 -28.35
CA ARG A 328 14.64 14.16 -27.15
C ARG A 328 13.79 14.77 -26.05
N VAL A 329 13.71 14.12 -24.90
CA VAL A 329 13.21 14.72 -23.65
C VAL A 329 14.32 14.63 -22.60
N GLY A 330 14.58 15.77 -21.94
CA GLY A 330 15.68 15.98 -21.00
C GLY A 330 15.56 15.20 -19.70
N ARG A 331 16.71 14.92 -19.08
CA ARG A 331 16.85 14.16 -17.83
C ARG A 331 16.74 15.07 -16.60
N SER A 332 16.03 14.64 -15.57
CA SER A 332 16.44 14.83 -14.17
C SER A 332 16.50 13.45 -13.50
N ARG A 333 17.62 13.18 -12.83
CA ARG A 333 17.90 11.88 -12.17
C ARG A 333 17.35 11.94 -10.75
N ILE A 334 16.42 11.06 -10.41
CA ILE A 334 16.26 10.56 -9.05
C ILE A 334 16.49 9.04 -9.13
N LYS A 335 17.62 8.59 -8.58
CA LYS A 335 17.96 7.18 -8.44
C LYS A 335 17.24 6.64 -7.20
N GLN A 336 16.23 5.81 -7.39
CA GLN A 336 15.91 4.68 -6.50
C GLN A 336 15.43 3.52 -7.38
N GLN A 337 16.33 2.57 -7.54
CA GLN A 337 16.28 1.28 -8.22
C GLN A 337 17.29 0.46 -7.38
N LEU A 338 17.07 -0.75 -6.90
CA LEU A 338 16.18 -1.86 -7.21
C LEU A 338 16.34 -2.85 -6.03
N ILE A 339 15.27 -3.33 -5.38
CA ILE A 339 15.26 -4.60 -4.62
C ILE A 339 13.95 -5.36 -4.92
N TRP A 340 13.56 -5.36 -6.19
CA TRP A 340 12.52 -6.26 -6.71
C TRP A 340 12.95 -6.65 -8.12
N GLN A 341 13.94 -7.55 -8.19
CA GLN A 341 14.34 -8.31 -9.38
C GLN A 341 14.70 -9.73 -8.95
#